data_AF-A0A1X1L020-F1
#
_entry.id   AF-A0A1X1L020-F1
#
_cell.length_a   1.000
_cell.length_b   1.000
_cell.length_c   1.000
_cell.angle_alpha   90.00
_cell.angle_beta   90.00
_cell.angle_gamma   90.00
#
_symmetry.space_group_name_H-M   'P 1'
#
loop_
_entity.id
_entity.type
_entity.pdbx_description
1 polymer ?
#
loop_
_entity_poly.entity_id
_entity_poly.type
_entity_poly.pdbx_seq_one_letter_code
_entity_poly.pdbx_strand_id
1 'polypeptide(L)' 'MKGILDKYQLNPTNCVFLDDIEDNTMAAETLDLKAYHAVDVLKKIE' A
#
# COMPACT_ATOMS: atom_id res chain seq x y z
N MET A 1 -2.24 -9.03 2.63
CA MET A 1 -2.54 -8.31 1.38
C MET A 1 -2.97 -9.20 0.22
N LYS A 2 -2.28 -10.32 -0.05
CA LYS A 2 -2.57 -11.22 -1.18
C LYS A 2 -4.05 -11.61 -1.33
N GLY A 3 -4.74 -11.94 -0.23
CA GLY A 3 -6.17 -12.27 -0.28
C GLY A 3 -7.10 -11.15 -0.75
N ILE A 4 -6.76 -9.87 -0.52
CA ILE A 4 -7.54 -8.74 -1.05
C ILE A 4 -7.31 -8.59 -2.56
N LEU A 5 -6.06 -8.72 -3.00
CA LEU A 5 -5.70 -8.68 -4.42
C LEU A 5 -6.41 -9.80 -5.20
N ASP A 6 -6.36 -11.03 -4.68
CA ASP A 6 -6.99 -12.19 -5.30
C ASP A 6 -8.52 -12.05 -5.34
N LYS A 7 -9.15 -11.62 -4.22
CA LYS A 7 -10.60 -11.44 -4.11
C LYS A 7 -11.15 -10.49 -5.17
N TYR A 8 -10.43 -9.41 -5.44
CA TYR A 8 -10.85 -8.37 -6.38
C TYR A 8 -10.15 -8.47 -7.74
N GLN A 9 -9.37 -9.52 -7.97
CA GLN A 9 -8.59 -9.73 -9.19
C GLN A 9 -7.74 -8.51 -9.58
N LEU A 10 -7.15 -7.86 -8.58
CA LEU A 10 -6.36 -6.64 -8.77
C LEU A 10 -4.95 -6.98 -9.24
N ASN A 11 -4.46 -6.21 -10.21
CA ASN A 11 -3.04 -6.22 -10.54
C ASN A 11 -2.27 -5.36 -9.51
N PRO A 12 -1.30 -5.92 -8.78
CA PRO A 12 -0.51 -5.18 -7.80
C PRO A 12 0.14 -3.91 -8.37
N THR A 13 0.59 -3.94 -9.63
CA THR A 13 1.26 -2.79 -10.26
C THR A 13 0.35 -1.58 -10.44
N ASN A 14 -0.96 -1.78 -10.39
CA ASN A 14 -1.97 -0.73 -10.55
C ASN A 14 -2.56 -0.30 -9.19
N CYS A 15 -2.03 -0.82 -8.09
CA CYS A 15 -2.51 -0.55 -6.76
C CYS A 15 -1.54 0.33 -5.98
N VAL A 16 -2.09 1.13 -5.07
CA VAL A 16 -1.33 1.86 -4.05
C VAL A 16 -1.86 1.42 -2.70
N PHE A 17 -0.95 1.03 -1.80
CA PHE A 17 -1.25 0.73 -0.41
C PHE A 17 -0.95 1.96 0.45
N LEU A 18 -1.91 2.38 1.26
CA LEU A 18 -1.80 3.52 2.16
C LEU A 18 -2.15 3.06 3.57
N ASP A 19 -1.22 3.26 4.49
CA ASP A 19 -1.38 2.87 5.89
C ASP A 19 -0.52 3.79 6.76
N ASP A 20 -0.89 4.00 8.01
CA ASP A 20 -0.14 4.78 9.00
C ASP A 20 0.77 3.91 9.88
N ILE A 21 0.77 2.59 9.66
CA ILE A 21 1.68 1.65 10.33
C ILE A 21 2.82 1.27 9.38
N GLU A 22 4.07 1.59 9.79
CA GLU A 22 5.28 1.33 9.00
C GLU A 22 5.43 -0.15 8.60
N ASP A 23 5.22 -1.08 9.54
CA ASP A 23 5.29 -2.52 9.29
C ASP A 23 4.32 -2.97 8.18
N ASN A 24 3.12 -2.39 8.11
CA ASN A 24 2.15 -2.71 7.07
C ASN A 24 2.60 -2.20 5.71
N THR A 25 3.19 -1.01 5.66
CA THR A 25 3.74 -0.45 4.42
C THR A 25 4.92 -1.29 3.91
N MET A 26 5.83 -1.72 4.78
CA MET A 26 6.92 -2.62 4.42
C MET A 26 6.39 -3.98 3.93
N ALA A 27 5.40 -4.55 4.62
CA ALA A 27 4.78 -5.81 4.21
C ALA A 27 4.12 -5.71 2.81
N ALA A 28 3.53 -4.56 2.47
CA ALA A 28 2.98 -4.32 1.15
C ALA A 28 4.08 -4.25 0.08
N GLU A 29 5.22 -3.61 0.36
CA GLU A 29 6.36 -3.55 -0.58
C GLU A 29 6.94 -4.93 -0.89
N THR A 30 6.97 -5.86 0.09
CA THR A 30 7.39 -7.26 -0.16
C THR A 30 6.48 -8.02 -1.14
N LEU A 31 5.31 -7.47 -1.43
CA LEU A 31 4.31 -8.02 -2.36
C LEU A 31 4.24 -7.21 -3.67
N ASP A 32 5.28 -6.44 -3.99
CA ASP A 32 5.39 -5.59 -5.18
C ASP A 32 4.29 -4.51 -5.28
N LEU A 33 3.69 -4.12 -4.16
CA LEU A 33 2.77 -3.00 -4.09
C LEU A 33 3.53 -1.72 -3.82
N LYS A 34 3.09 -0.64 -4.47
CA LYS A 34 3.54 0.70 -4.10
C LYS A 34 2.89 1.08 -2.77
N ALA A 35 3.68 1.21 -1.71
CA ALA A 35 3.18 1.58 -0.39
C ALA A 35 3.60 3.01 -0.01
N TYR A 36 2.75 3.70 0.74
CA TYR A 36 3.12 4.96 1.37
C TYR A 36 2.60 5.03 2.80
N HIS A 37 3.43 5.61 3.66
CA HIS A 37 3.01 6.02 4.98
C HIS A 37 2.04 7.20 4.87
N ALA A 38 0.82 7.04 5.38
CA ALA A 38 -0.27 8.00 5.19
C ALA A 38 0.09 9.41 5.68
N VAL A 39 0.81 9.52 6.80
CA VAL A 39 1.26 10.81 7.37
C VAL A 39 2.17 11.58 6.40
N ASP A 40 3.03 10.90 5.65
CA ASP A 40 3.95 11.56 4.72
C ASP A 40 3.25 12.05 3.45
N VAL A 41 2.16 11.38 3.06
CA VAL A 41 1.30 11.84 1.97
C VAL A 41 0.54 13.09 2.41
N LEU A 42 -0.05 13.08 3.60
CA LEU A 42 -0.81 14.22 4.13
C LEU A 42 0.05 15.49 4.28
N LYS A 43 1.26 15.36 4.83
CA LYS A 43 2.22 16.48 4.95
C LYS A 43 2.60 17.14 3.62
N LYS A 44 2.39 16.47 2.49
CA LYS A 44 2.70 17.01 1.15
C LYS A 44 1.50 17.70 0.48
N ILE A 45 0.30 17.53 1.04
CA ILE A 45 -0.94 18.12 0.53
C ILE A 45 -1.27 19.43 1.26
N GLU A 46 -0.75 19.60 2.47
CA GLU A 46 -0.73 20.87 3.22
C GLU A 46 0.29 21.87 2.63
#